data_AF-A0A7X9GMG2-F1
#
_entry.id   AF-A0A7X9GMG2-F1
#
_cell.length_a   1.000
_cell.length_b   1.000
_cell.length_c   1.000
_cell.angle_alpha   90.00
_cell.angle_beta   90.00
_cell.angle_gamma   90.00
#
_symmetry.space_group_name_H-M   'P 1'
#
loop_
_entity.id
_entity.type
_entity.pdbx_description
1 polymer ?
#
loop_
_entity_poly.entity_id
_entity_poly.type
_entity_poly.pdbx_seq_one_letter_code
_entity_poly.pdbx_strand_id
1 'polypeptide(L)'
;MEYLFSSGEILHKNNRKTLAEGIFEGEKIAYDQNIQPDDYFSCTGTLNGKKAIIKFMICESEFEYIKMRMEYRVLMQSDILQSKWKDYNISFID
;
A
#
# COMPACT_ATOMS: atom_id res chain seq x y z
N MET A 1 -10.67 -5.89 4.17
CA MET A 1 -10.85 -4.88 5.24
C MET A 1 -10.06 -3.63 4.87
N GLU A 2 -10.39 -2.46 5.44
CA GLU A 2 -9.65 -1.21 5.23
C GLU A 2 -8.84 -0.85 6.49
N TYR A 3 -7.61 -0.38 6.29
CA TYR A 3 -6.66 -0.06 7.35
C TYR A 3 -6.07 1.33 7.13
N LEU A 4 -6.22 2.23 8.11
CA LEU A 4 -5.63 3.57 8.09
C LEU A 4 -4.12 3.47 8.36
N PHE A 5 -3.34 4.34 7.72
CA PHE A 5 -1.95 4.54 8.15
C PHE A 5 -1.94 5.18 9.53
N SER A 6 -1.08 4.68 10.41
CA SER A 6 -0.94 5.22 11.76
C SER A 6 -0.32 6.62 11.75
N SER A 7 -0.55 7.40 12.82
CA SER A 7 0.07 8.73 12.97
C SER A 7 1.61 8.67 12.90
N GLY A 8 2.22 7.59 13.36
CA GLY A 8 3.68 7.38 13.27
C GLY A 8 4.14 7.22 11.82
N GLU A 9 3.42 6.42 11.02
CA GLU A 9 3.73 6.25 9.59
C GLU A 9 3.58 7.55 8.81
N ILE A 10 2.56 8.35 9.14
CA ILE A 10 2.35 9.67 8.53
C ILE A 10 3.45 10.65 8.96
N LEU A 11 3.76 10.72 10.25
CA LEU A 11 4.79 11.61 10.80
C LEU A 11 6.17 11.36 10.18
N HIS A 12 6.51 10.09 10.00
CA HIS A 12 7.78 9.67 9.39
C HIS A 12 7.72 9.57 7.87
N LYS A 13 6.58 9.92 7.23
CA LYS A 13 6.36 9.87 5.78
C LYS A 13 6.53 8.47 5.17
N ASN A 14 6.34 7.42 5.96
CA ASN A 14 6.36 6.03 5.52
C ASN A 14 5.11 5.64 4.71
N ASN A 15 4.09 6.50 4.72
CA ASN A 15 2.91 6.41 3.87
C ASN A 15 3.10 7.02 2.47
N ARG A 16 4.34 7.34 2.05
CA ARG A 16 4.61 7.97 0.75
C ARG A 16 5.37 7.06 -0.19
N LYS A 17 4.93 6.94 -1.45
CA LYS A 17 5.65 6.18 -2.48
C LYS A 17 5.93 7.06 -3.71
N THR A 18 7.17 7.02 -4.18
CA THR A 18 7.54 7.65 -5.45
C THR A 18 7.17 6.72 -6.60
N LEU A 19 6.37 7.23 -7.52
CA LEU A 19 5.92 6.57 -8.75
C LEU A 19 6.41 7.35 -9.98
N ALA A 20 6.22 6.80 -11.17
CA ALA A 20 6.56 7.49 -12.40
C ALA A 20 5.74 8.78 -12.58
N GLU A 21 4.51 8.79 -12.07
CA GLU A 21 3.56 9.90 -12.14
C GLU A 21 3.78 10.97 -11.06
N GLY A 22 4.56 10.67 -10.01
CA GLY A 22 4.86 11.60 -8.92
C GLY A 22 4.85 10.95 -7.54
N ILE A 23 4.60 11.75 -6.50
CA ILE A 23 4.57 11.29 -5.11
C ILE A 23 3.13 10.96 -4.72
N PHE A 24 2.90 9.70 -4.39
CA PHE A 24 1.66 9.24 -3.79
C PHE A 24 1.76 9.27 -2.26
N GLU A 25 0.79 9.87 -1.58
CA GLU A 25 0.65 9.88 -0.12
C GLU A 25 -0.61 9.09 0.26
N GLY A 26 -0.42 7.90 0.85
CA GLY A 26 -1.48 6.98 1.24
C GLY A 26 -2.19 7.40 2.53
N GLU A 27 -3.52 7.27 2.54
CA GLU A 27 -4.39 7.53 3.69
C GLU A 27 -4.89 6.22 4.32
N LYS A 28 -5.27 5.27 3.48
CA LYS A 28 -5.71 3.92 3.88
C LYS A 28 -5.40 2.89 2.82
N ILE A 29 -5.25 1.64 3.24
CA ILE A 29 -5.06 0.50 2.36
C ILE A 29 -6.08 -0.59 2.66
N ALA A 30 -6.63 -1.20 1.61
CA ALA A 30 -7.59 -2.27 1.69
C ALA A 30 -6.97 -3.59 1.23
N TYR A 31 -7.11 -4.63 2.06
CA TYR A 31 -6.67 -6.00 1.79
C TYR A 31 -7.39 -7.01 2.70
N ASP A 32 -7.32 -8.31 2.38
CA ASP A 32 -7.87 -9.40 3.20
C ASP A 32 -6.88 -9.88 4.27
N GLN A 33 -7.35 -10.47 5.37
CA GLN A 33 -6.46 -11.06 6.38
C GLN A 33 -5.77 -12.35 5.89
N ASN A 34 -6.23 -12.95 4.79
CA ASN A 34 -5.61 -14.11 4.17
C ASN A 34 -4.93 -13.76 2.84
N ILE A 35 -3.92 -12.88 2.89
CA ILE A 35 -3.19 -12.40 1.71
C ILE A 35 -2.62 -13.56 0.89
N GLN A 36 -2.95 -13.61 -0.39
CA GLN A 36 -2.40 -14.50 -1.41
C GLN A 36 -1.39 -13.79 -2.33
N PRO A 37 -0.49 -14.51 -3.03
CA PRO A 37 0.54 -13.92 -3.89
C PRO A 37 0.02 -13.06 -5.05
N ASP A 38 -1.19 -13.35 -5.51
CA ASP A 38 -1.88 -12.70 -6.63
C ASP A 38 -2.96 -11.71 -6.17
N ASP A 39 -3.01 -11.38 -4.87
CA ASP A 39 -3.97 -10.42 -4.36
C ASP A 39 -3.66 -8.99 -4.81
N TYR A 40 -4.72 -8.28 -5.16
CA TYR A 40 -4.69 -6.85 -5.39
C TYR A 40 -4.95 -6.09 -4.08
N PHE A 41 -4.02 -5.22 -3.74
CA PHE A 41 -4.16 -4.22 -2.69
C PHE A 41 -4.75 -2.95 -3.29
N SER A 42 -5.57 -2.24 -2.52
CA SER A 42 -6.14 -0.95 -2.94
C SER A 42 -5.79 0.13 -1.93
N CYS A 43 -4.92 1.07 -2.29
CA CYS A 43 -4.56 2.19 -1.42
C CYS A 43 -5.23 3.48 -1.89
N THR A 44 -6.00 4.09 -1.01
CA THR A 44 -6.60 5.42 -1.23
C THR A 44 -5.68 6.48 -0.65
N GLY A 45 -5.51 7.59 -1.36
CA GLY A 45 -4.70 8.70 -0.91
C GLY A 45 -4.69 9.84 -1.91
N THR A 46 -3.58 10.57 -1.96
CA THR A 46 -3.38 11.67 -2.91
C THR A 46 -2.14 11.45 -3.77
N LEU A 47 -2.27 11.68 -5.07
CA LEU A 47 -1.15 11.69 -6.03
C LEU A 47 -0.98 13.12 -6.55
N ASN A 48 0.15 13.74 -6.24
CA ASN A 48 0.41 15.16 -6.56
C ASN A 48 -0.73 16.10 -6.12
N GLY A 49 -1.30 15.84 -4.93
CA GLY A 49 -2.39 16.63 -4.35
C GLY A 49 -3.80 16.33 -4.90
N LYS A 50 -3.95 15.42 -5.87
CA LYS A 50 -5.26 14.96 -6.36
C LYS A 50 -5.65 13.64 -5.70
N LYS A 51 -6.91 13.48 -5.32
CA LYS A 51 -7.38 12.21 -4.76
C LYS A 51 -7.26 11.10 -5.79
N ALA A 52 -6.74 9.96 -5.35
CA ALA A 52 -6.54 8.80 -6.19
C ALA A 52 -6.65 7.50 -5.38
N ILE A 53 -6.98 6.43 -6.10
CA ILE A 53 -6.87 5.05 -5.65
C ILE A 53 -5.80 4.38 -6.50
N ILE A 54 -4.85 3.73 -5.84
CA ILE A 54 -3.88 2.87 -6.51
C ILE A 54 -4.22 1.44 -6.17
N LYS A 55 -4.50 0.65 -7.21
CA LYS A 55 -4.58 -0.81 -7.11
C LYS A 55 -3.24 -1.39 -7.53
N PHE A 56 -2.65 -2.27 -6.72
CA PHE A 56 -1.33 -2.83 -7.00
C PHE A 56 -1.22 -4.28 -6.50
N MET A 57 -0.31 -5.02 -7.11
CA MET A 57 0.07 -6.37 -6.69
C MET A 57 1.52 -6.37 -6.21
N ILE A 58 1.82 -7.07 -5.12
CA ILE A 58 3.17 -7.18 -4.57
C ILE A 58 3.99 -8.17 -5.41
N CYS A 59 5.27 -7.87 -5.61
CA CYS A 59 6.20 -8.81 -6.23
C CYS A 59 6.34 -10.09 -5.39
N GLU A 60 6.39 -11.24 -6.07
CA GLU A 60 6.57 -12.55 -5.44
C GLU A 60 7.79 -12.59 -4.50
N SER A 61 8.87 -11.87 -4.85
CA SER A 61 10.08 -11.77 -4.03
C SER A 61 9.89 -11.13 -2.65
N GLU A 62 8.80 -10.40 -2.43
CA GLU A 62 8.50 -9.73 -1.15
C GLU A 62 7.26 -10.30 -0.45
N PHE A 63 6.53 -11.19 -1.12
CA PHE A 63 5.32 -11.79 -0.57
C PHE A 63 5.58 -12.53 0.76
N GLU A 64 6.63 -13.35 0.82
CA GLU A 64 6.98 -14.10 2.05
C GLU A 64 7.27 -13.17 3.23
N TYR A 65 7.89 -12.01 3.00
CA TYR A 65 8.13 -11.01 4.05
C TYR A 65 6.81 -10.42 4.58
N ILE A 66 5.90 -10.05 3.67
CA ILE A 66 4.59 -9.49 4.03
C ILE A 66 3.76 -10.53 4.80
N LYS A 67 3.73 -11.77 4.30
CA LYS A 67 3.01 -12.89 4.92
C LYS A 67 3.54 -13.18 6.33
N MET A 68 4.86 -13.25 6.50
CA MET A 68 5.48 -13.46 7.82
C MET A 68 5.08 -12.37 8.82
N ARG A 69 5.12 -11.09 8.42
CA ARG A 69 4.71 -9.99 9.33
C ARG A 69 3.24 -10.03 9.68
N MET A 70 2.39 -10.47 8.75
CA MET A 70 0.96 -10.67 8.99
C MET A 70 0.73 -11.77 10.03
N GLU A 71 1.38 -12.93 9.87
CA GLU A 71 1.30 -14.07 10.80
C GLU A 71 1.77 -13.68 12.21
N TYR A 72 2.80 -12.84 12.31
CA TYR A 72 3.28 -12.29 13.58
C TYR A 72 2.48 -11.10 14.11
N ARG A 73 1.43 -10.66 13.41
CA ARG A 73 0.59 -9.50 13.79
C ARG A 73 1.37 -8.19 13.96
N VAL A 74 2.43 -8.02 13.18
CA VAL A 74 3.29 -6.82 13.15
C VAL A 74 3.34 -6.16 11.77
N LEU A 75 2.47 -6.59 10.84
CA LEU A 75 2.34 -5.99 9.52
C LEU A 75 1.80 -4.56 9.64
N MET A 76 2.57 -3.59 9.14
CA MET A 76 2.17 -2.19 9.04
C MET A 76 1.70 -1.88 7.63
N GLN A 77 0.89 -0.83 7.47
CA GLN A 77 0.37 -0.41 6.16
C GLN A 77 1.51 0.07 5.25
N SER A 78 2.54 0.67 5.83
CA SER A 78 3.78 1.05 5.16
C SER A 78 4.60 -0.15 4.67
N ASP A 79 4.60 -1.30 5.36
CA ASP A 79 5.27 -2.50 4.83
C ASP A 79 4.69 -2.89 3.47
N ILE A 80 3.36 -2.80 3.34
CA ILE A 80 2.62 -3.13 2.11
C ILE A 80 2.86 -2.06 1.04
N LEU A 81 2.69 -0.77 1.37
CA LEU A 81 2.84 0.32 0.41
C LEU A 81 4.28 0.43 -0.12
N GLN A 82 5.28 0.26 0.74
CA GLN A 82 6.70 0.40 0.37
C GLN A 82 7.26 -0.81 -0.36
N SER A 83 6.53 -1.94 -0.39
CA SER A 83 6.94 -3.13 -1.13
C SER A 83 7.18 -2.86 -2.62
N LYS A 84 7.93 -3.74 -3.28
CA LYS A 84 8.06 -3.81 -4.72
C LYS A 84 6.74 -4.29 -5.30
N TRP A 85 6.27 -3.57 -6.30
CA TRP A 85 5.03 -3.88 -6.99
C TRP A 85 5.32 -4.58 -8.31
N LYS A 86 4.58 -5.65 -8.59
CA LYS A 86 4.61 -6.36 -9.87
C LYS A 86 3.94 -5.52 -10.95
N ASP A 87 2.78 -4.96 -10.60
CA ASP A 87 2.02 -4.04 -11.42
C ASP A 87 1.17 -3.11 -10.52
N TYR A 88 0.71 -2.01 -11.11
CA TYR A 88 -0.25 -1.11 -10.48
C TYR A 88 -1.09 -0.36 -11.51
N ASN A 89 -2.25 0.12 -11.07
CA ASN A 89 -3.14 0.99 -11.81
C ASN A 89 -3.59 2.15 -10.93
N ILE A 90 -3.63 3.35 -11.51
CA ILE A 90 -4.07 4.58 -10.84
C ILE A 90 -5.46 4.96 -11.36
N SER A 91 -6.37 5.24 -10.43
CA SER A 91 -7.68 5.82 -10.70
C SER A 91 -7.84 7.11 -9.91
N PHE A 92 -8.02 8.24 -10.60
CA PHE A 92 -8.32 9.51 -9.94
C PHE A 92 -9.78 9.54 -9.47
N ILE A 93 -10.01 10.15 -8.31
CA ILE A 93 -11.35 10.37 -7.75
C ILE A 93 -11.65 11.87 -7.87
N ASP A 94 -12.68 12.21 -8.65
CA ASP A 94 -13.19 13.58 -8.75
C ASP A 94 -13.97 14.01 -7.49
#